data_AF-A0A1B7WG48-F1
#
_entry.id   AF-A0A1B7WG48-F1
#
_cell.length_a   1.000
_cell.length_b   1.000
_cell.length_c   1.000
_cell.angle_alpha   90.00
_cell.angle_beta   90.00
_cell.angle_gamma   90.00
#
_symmetry.space_group_name_H-M   'P 1'
#
loop_
_entity.id
_entity.type
_entity.pdbx_description
1 polymer ?
#
loop_
_entity_poly.entity_id
_entity_poly.type
_entity_poly.pdbx_seq_one_letter_code
_entity_poly.pdbx_strand_id
1 'polypeptide(L)'
;IPMKDDDQLAAIILSAMTMIPNGGTENVVIQEVKKVSDATHDLHFIISGYDCLNICEVKIGVRICETTNGKTFNAVMTRLVNYDKYGLTRGCLIRSSDVPRSWKIGYALKEKLEKEQGGEVVVLKKNDIKPLVAIQKIYEQSEDYGFTKEEVKQFVKDLGLAADNLLICEILSAPV
;
A
#
# COMPACT_ATOMS: atom_id res chain seq x y z
N ILE A 1 6.84 -10.63 12.56
CA ILE A 1 6.04 -9.92 11.54
C ILE A 1 4.63 -9.87 12.07
N PRO A 2 4.07 -8.68 12.29
CA PRO A 2 2.73 -8.51 12.81
C PRO A 2 1.72 -8.80 11.70
N MET A 3 1.58 -10.06 11.28
CA MET A 3 0.76 -10.44 10.12
C MET A 3 -0.75 -10.25 10.32
N LYS A 4 -1.21 -9.73 11.46
CA LYS A 4 -2.64 -9.56 11.77
C LYS A 4 -3.00 -8.16 12.26
N ASP A 5 -2.04 -7.24 12.21
CA ASP A 5 -2.25 -5.85 12.59
C ASP A 5 -2.23 -5.00 11.33
N ASP A 6 -3.42 -4.67 10.82
CA ASP A 6 -3.59 -3.90 9.58
C ASP A 6 -2.86 -2.55 9.64
N ASP A 7 -2.89 -1.89 10.80
CA ASP A 7 -2.30 -0.56 10.98
C ASP A 7 -0.78 -0.63 11.08
N GLN A 8 -0.24 -1.66 11.74
CA GLN A 8 1.21 -1.87 11.76
C GLN A 8 1.75 -2.27 10.39
N LEU A 9 1.04 -3.13 9.65
CA LEU A 9 1.39 -3.48 8.26
C LEU A 9 1.33 -2.25 7.35
N ALA A 10 0.29 -1.43 7.50
CA ALA A 10 0.18 -0.18 6.77
C ALA A 10 1.33 0.79 7.10
N ALA A 11 1.72 0.91 8.36
CA ALA A 11 2.83 1.76 8.79
C ALA A 11 4.17 1.30 8.19
N ILE A 12 4.42 -0.01 8.13
CA ILE A 12 5.61 -0.59 7.46
C ILE A 12 5.65 -0.15 5.99
N ILE A 13 4.56 -0.39 5.26
CA ILE A 13 4.48 -0.11 3.81
C ILE A 13 4.57 1.39 3.56
N LEU A 14 3.83 2.20 4.33
CA LEU A 14 3.87 3.67 4.26
C LEU A 14 5.28 4.19 4.50
N SER A 15 5.97 3.69 5.53
CA SER A 15 7.33 4.09 5.85
C SER A 15 8.27 3.81 4.67
N ALA A 16 8.22 2.60 4.10
CA ALA A 16 9.01 2.23 2.94
C ALA A 16 8.71 3.13 1.72
N MET A 17 7.44 3.44 1.46
CA MET A 17 7.03 4.30 0.35
C MET A 17 7.64 5.71 0.44
N THR A 18 7.81 6.26 1.65
CA THR A 18 8.48 7.56 1.85
C THR A 18 10.00 7.53 1.60
N MET A 19 10.57 6.33 1.48
CA MET A 19 12.00 6.09 1.21
C MET A 19 12.26 5.68 -0.24
N ILE A 20 11.25 5.77 -1.12
CA ILE A 20 11.44 5.58 -2.56
C ILE A 20 12.11 6.86 -3.11
N PRO A 21 13.08 6.73 -4.05
CA PRO A 21 13.70 7.88 -4.69
C PRO A 21 12.69 8.70 -5.48
N ASN A 22 13.00 9.96 -5.76
CA ASN A 22 12.08 10.86 -6.49
C ASN A 22 11.76 10.37 -7.91
N GLY A 23 12.61 9.52 -8.50
CA GLY A 23 12.33 8.83 -9.76
C GLY A 23 11.26 7.74 -9.65
N GLY A 24 10.80 7.42 -8.43
CA GLY A 24 9.79 6.40 -8.18
C GLY A 24 10.30 4.98 -8.37
N THR A 25 9.44 4.16 -8.96
CA THR A 25 9.75 2.81 -9.47
C THR A 25 9.82 2.84 -10.99
N GLU A 26 10.07 1.70 -11.64
CA GLU A 26 10.03 1.59 -13.11
C GLU A 26 8.70 2.07 -13.72
N ASN A 27 7.59 1.94 -12.98
CA ASN A 27 6.24 2.19 -13.52
C ASN A 27 5.66 3.54 -13.08
N VAL A 28 5.83 3.89 -11.80
CA VAL A 28 5.19 5.08 -11.20
C VAL A 28 6.22 5.97 -10.53
N VAL A 29 6.22 7.24 -10.92
CA VAL A 29 6.90 8.33 -10.24
C VAL A 29 6.01 8.82 -9.10
N ILE A 30 6.47 8.61 -7.87
CA ILE A 30 5.73 9.01 -6.66
C ILE A 30 5.98 10.48 -6.38
N GLN A 31 4.90 11.27 -6.31
CA GLN A 31 4.95 12.69 -5.96
C GLN A 31 4.62 12.91 -4.48
N GLU A 32 3.64 12.17 -3.95
CA GLU A 32 3.21 12.30 -2.57
C GLU A 32 2.74 10.95 -2.02
N VAL A 33 3.04 10.69 -0.74
CA VAL A 33 2.44 9.61 0.03
C VAL A 33 1.82 10.21 1.28
N LYS A 34 0.50 10.20 1.35
CA LYS A 34 -0.27 10.88 2.40
C LYS A 34 -0.97 9.87 3.30
N LYS A 35 -0.60 9.84 4.58
CA LYS A 35 -1.36 9.09 5.60
C LYS A 35 -2.78 9.66 5.72
N VAL A 36 -3.78 8.79 5.74
CA VAL A 36 -5.18 9.17 6.01
C VAL A 36 -5.43 9.05 7.51
N SER A 37 -6.25 9.96 8.07
CA SER A 37 -6.51 10.00 9.51
C SER A 37 -7.13 8.70 10.03
N ASP A 38 -6.52 8.13 11.06
CA ASP A 38 -6.93 6.87 11.70
C ASP A 38 -8.38 6.94 12.24
N ALA A 39 -8.85 8.15 12.60
CA ALA A 39 -10.21 8.39 13.10
C ALA A 39 -11.32 8.05 12.09
N THR A 40 -10.98 8.05 10.80
CA THR A 40 -11.96 7.83 9.73
C THR A 40 -12.14 6.35 9.38
N HIS A 41 -11.16 5.50 9.75
CA HIS A 41 -11.10 4.08 9.36
C HIS A 41 -11.36 3.83 7.86
N ASP A 42 -11.07 4.82 7.00
CA ASP A 42 -11.30 4.75 5.56
C ASP A 42 -10.16 4.02 4.87
N LEU A 43 -9.18 4.77 4.39
CA LEU A 43 -7.94 4.28 3.79
C LEU A 43 -6.83 4.35 4.82
N HIS A 44 -5.74 3.60 4.61
CA HIS A 44 -4.54 3.78 5.43
C HIS A 44 -3.71 4.96 4.91
N PHE A 45 -3.52 5.03 3.60
CA PHE A 45 -2.81 6.12 2.96
C PHE A 45 -3.21 6.24 1.48
N ILE A 46 -2.83 7.36 0.88
CA ILE A 46 -3.02 7.67 -0.53
C ILE A 46 -1.65 7.92 -1.15
N ILE A 47 -1.42 7.36 -2.33
CA ILE A 47 -0.23 7.63 -3.15
C ILE A 47 -0.68 8.48 -4.33
N SER A 48 -0.05 9.64 -4.53
CA SER A 48 -0.24 10.49 -5.71
C SER A 48 1.04 10.46 -6.56
N GLY A 49 0.90 10.33 -7.87
CA GLY A 49 2.04 10.23 -8.76
C GLY A 49 1.67 10.24 -10.23
N TYR A 50 2.61 9.80 -11.06
CA TYR A 50 2.45 9.71 -12.50
C TYR A 50 2.85 8.32 -12.98
N ASP A 51 1.96 7.65 -13.71
CA ASP A 51 2.25 6.39 -14.38
C ASP A 51 2.96 6.69 -15.71
N CYS A 52 4.23 6.31 -15.79
CA CYS A 52 5.07 6.56 -16.96
C CYS A 52 4.73 5.67 -18.14
N LEU A 53 4.15 4.48 -17.91
CA LEU A 53 3.77 3.56 -18.97
C LEU A 53 2.47 4.00 -19.63
N ASN A 54 1.49 4.42 -18.83
CA ASN A 54 0.17 4.82 -19.29
C ASN A 54 0.02 6.34 -19.53
N ILE A 55 1.05 7.13 -19.18
CA ILE A 55 1.12 8.57 -19.44
C ILE A 55 -0.06 9.30 -18.76
N CYS A 56 -0.33 8.98 -17.49
CA CYS A 56 -1.48 9.53 -16.76
C CYS A 56 -1.16 9.80 -15.27
N GLU A 57 -1.93 10.73 -14.69
CA GLU A 57 -1.90 10.94 -13.24
C GLU A 57 -2.53 9.76 -12.52
N VAL A 58 -1.91 9.36 -11.42
CA VAL A 58 -2.43 8.29 -10.56
C VAL A 58 -2.61 8.77 -9.13
N LYS A 59 -3.75 8.39 -8.54
CA LYS A 59 -4.07 8.61 -7.15
C LYS A 59 -4.64 7.33 -6.54
N ILE A 60 -3.78 6.59 -5.86
CA ILE A 60 -4.03 5.23 -5.40
C ILE A 60 -4.45 5.28 -3.94
N GLY A 61 -5.69 4.87 -3.64
CA GLY A 61 -6.15 4.69 -2.27
C GLY A 61 -5.78 3.31 -1.76
N VAL A 62 -4.93 3.22 -0.73
CA VAL A 62 -4.42 1.94 -0.23
C VAL A 62 -5.09 1.55 1.08
N ARG A 63 -5.50 0.29 1.17
CA ARG A 63 -6.08 -0.29 2.38
C ARG A 63 -5.57 -1.70 2.64
N ILE A 64 -5.06 -1.93 3.84
CA ILE A 64 -4.69 -3.27 4.32
C ILE A 64 -5.90 -3.86 5.06
N CYS A 65 -6.20 -5.15 4.85
CA CYS A 65 -7.28 -5.81 5.57
C CYS A 65 -7.07 -7.32 5.74
N GLU A 66 -6.58 -7.74 6.91
CA GLU A 66 -6.38 -9.14 7.30
C GLU A 66 -7.57 -9.73 8.07
N THR A 67 -8.71 -9.03 8.11
CA THR A 67 -9.88 -9.50 8.85
C THR A 67 -10.41 -10.84 8.31
N THR A 68 -10.77 -11.74 9.22
CA THR A 68 -11.49 -12.98 8.91
C THR A 68 -13.00 -12.83 9.08
N ASN A 69 -13.51 -11.59 9.25
CA ASN A 69 -14.91 -11.30 9.47
C ASN A 69 -15.52 -10.59 8.25
N GLY A 70 -16.49 -11.23 7.60
CA GLY A 70 -17.14 -10.68 6.42
C GLY A 70 -17.85 -9.34 6.63
N LYS A 71 -18.41 -9.05 7.82
CA LYS A 71 -19.04 -7.76 8.10
C LYS A 71 -18.02 -6.63 8.14
N THR A 72 -16.90 -6.87 8.83
CA THR A 72 -15.77 -5.94 8.88
C THR A 72 -15.20 -5.71 7.48
N PHE A 73 -15.00 -6.79 6.72
CA PHE A 73 -14.52 -6.71 5.35
C PHE A 73 -15.45 -5.89 4.45
N ASN A 74 -16.76 -6.08 4.53
CA ASN A 74 -17.73 -5.29 3.77
C ASN A 74 -17.60 -3.79 4.07
N ALA A 75 -17.49 -3.42 5.36
CA ALA A 75 -17.34 -2.01 5.75
C ALA A 75 -16.06 -1.39 5.19
N VAL A 76 -14.94 -2.13 5.25
CA VAL A 76 -13.66 -1.71 4.67
C VAL A 76 -13.77 -1.54 3.16
N MET A 77 -14.33 -2.52 2.45
CA MET A 77 -14.47 -2.48 1.00
C MET A 77 -15.38 -1.35 0.54
N THR A 78 -16.51 -1.10 1.21
CA THR A 78 -17.41 0.01 0.89
C THR A 78 -16.69 1.36 0.90
N ARG A 79 -15.74 1.55 1.83
CA ARG A 79 -14.93 2.77 1.90
C ARG A 79 -13.87 2.81 0.82
N LEU A 80 -13.20 1.69 0.56
CA LEU A 80 -12.16 1.58 -0.48
C LEU A 80 -12.71 1.88 -1.88
N VAL A 81 -13.91 1.41 -2.22
CA VAL A 81 -14.54 1.63 -3.54
C VAL A 81 -15.18 3.02 -3.71
N ASN A 82 -15.18 3.84 -2.66
CA ASN A 82 -15.72 5.21 -2.70
C ASN A 82 -14.65 6.20 -3.17
N TYR A 83 -14.39 6.20 -4.48
CA TYR A 83 -13.32 7.01 -5.06
C TYR A 83 -13.60 8.50 -4.98
N ASP A 84 -14.87 8.91 -5.10
CA ASP A 84 -15.29 10.31 -5.09
C ASP A 84 -14.86 11.05 -3.81
N LYS A 85 -14.89 10.35 -2.66
CA LYS A 85 -14.50 10.92 -1.37
C LYS A 85 -13.08 11.49 -1.36
N TYR A 86 -12.15 10.88 -2.10
CA TYR A 86 -10.74 11.28 -2.15
C TYR A 86 -10.25 11.61 -3.56
N GLY A 87 -11.12 11.57 -4.57
CA GLY A 87 -10.76 11.70 -5.99
C GLY A 87 -9.76 10.65 -6.46
N LEU A 88 -9.92 9.40 -6.03
CA LEU A 88 -8.99 8.31 -6.40
C LEU A 88 -9.12 7.97 -7.88
N THR A 89 -8.00 7.61 -8.52
CA THR A 89 -8.01 7.01 -9.85
C THR A 89 -8.07 5.49 -9.78
N ARG A 90 -7.53 4.90 -8.71
CA ARG A 90 -7.66 3.47 -8.38
C ARG A 90 -7.54 3.19 -6.90
N GLY A 91 -8.01 2.03 -6.47
CA GLY A 91 -7.94 1.52 -5.11
C GLY A 91 -7.10 0.25 -5.06
N CYS A 92 -6.36 0.06 -3.98
CA CYS A 92 -5.51 -1.10 -3.77
C CYS A 92 -5.84 -1.72 -2.40
N LEU A 93 -6.40 -2.94 -2.44
CA LEU A 93 -6.59 -3.76 -1.26
C LEU A 93 -5.36 -4.65 -1.08
N ILE A 94 -4.75 -4.63 0.09
CA ILE A 94 -3.63 -5.50 0.42
C ILE A 94 -4.08 -6.52 1.47
N ARG A 95 -3.94 -7.80 1.17
CA ARG A 95 -4.28 -8.90 2.11
C ARG A 95 -3.56 -10.21 1.77
N SER A 96 -3.35 -11.07 2.76
CA SER A 96 -2.61 -12.33 2.63
C SER A 96 -3.48 -13.54 2.25
N SER A 97 -4.79 -13.43 2.47
CA SER A 97 -5.76 -14.50 2.20
C SER A 97 -6.73 -14.11 1.10
N ASP A 98 -7.28 -15.07 0.38
CA ASP A 98 -8.33 -14.77 -0.59
C ASP A 98 -9.62 -14.26 0.08
N VAL A 99 -10.38 -13.45 -0.65
CA VAL A 99 -11.74 -13.05 -0.25
C VAL A 99 -12.67 -14.26 -0.41
N PRO A 100 -13.27 -14.80 0.66
CA PRO A 100 -14.17 -15.94 0.54
C PRO A 100 -15.39 -15.61 -0.33
N ARG A 101 -15.71 -16.49 -1.29
CA ARG A 101 -16.92 -16.37 -2.13
C ARG A 101 -18.22 -16.37 -1.33
N SER A 102 -18.21 -16.91 -0.11
CA SER A 102 -19.34 -16.88 0.81
C SER A 102 -19.66 -15.46 1.33
N TRP A 103 -18.70 -14.54 1.30
CA TRP A 103 -18.89 -13.14 1.67
C TRP A 103 -19.48 -12.36 0.50
N LYS A 104 -20.73 -12.67 0.12
CA LYS A 104 -21.37 -12.18 -1.12
C LYS A 104 -21.18 -10.68 -1.38
N ILE A 105 -21.43 -9.84 -0.38
CA ILE A 105 -21.31 -8.37 -0.50
C ILE A 105 -19.84 -7.98 -0.71
N GLY A 106 -18.94 -8.44 0.14
CA GLY A 106 -17.52 -8.14 0.05
C GLY A 106 -16.89 -8.65 -1.24
N TYR A 107 -17.30 -9.82 -1.71
CA TYR A 107 -16.87 -10.38 -2.97
C TYR A 107 -17.38 -9.55 -4.16
N ALA A 108 -18.65 -9.11 -4.14
CA ALA A 108 -19.16 -8.20 -5.16
C ALA A 108 -18.42 -6.85 -5.17
N LEU A 109 -18.07 -6.31 -3.98
CA LEU A 109 -17.27 -5.08 -3.88
C LEU A 109 -15.83 -5.29 -4.36
N LYS A 110 -15.24 -6.47 -4.15
CA LYS A 110 -13.96 -6.87 -4.74
C LYS A 110 -14.05 -6.89 -6.25
N GLU A 111 -15.08 -7.52 -6.81
CA GLU A 111 -15.27 -7.57 -8.26
C GLU A 111 -15.50 -6.17 -8.84
N LYS A 112 -16.25 -5.31 -8.15
CA LYS A 112 -16.39 -3.91 -8.54
C LYS A 112 -15.04 -3.19 -8.57
N LEU A 113 -14.23 -3.36 -7.52
CA LEU A 113 -12.90 -2.77 -7.43
C LEU A 113 -12.05 -3.15 -8.66
N GLU A 114 -11.97 -4.45 -8.97
CA GLU A 114 -11.10 -4.98 -10.02
C GLU A 114 -11.65 -4.74 -11.44
N LYS A 115 -12.94 -5.01 -11.67
CA LYS A 115 -13.52 -5.06 -13.02
C LYS A 115 -14.13 -3.75 -13.49
N GLU A 116 -14.58 -2.90 -12.57
CA GLU A 116 -15.30 -1.67 -12.91
C GLU A 116 -14.50 -0.41 -12.60
N GLN A 117 -13.60 -0.45 -11.62
CA GLN A 117 -12.92 0.74 -11.11
C GLN A 117 -11.40 0.73 -11.33
N GLY A 118 -10.85 -0.28 -12.00
CA GLY A 118 -9.41 -0.36 -12.27
C GLY A 118 -8.56 -0.39 -10.99
N GLY A 119 -9.11 -0.94 -9.91
CA GLY A 119 -8.39 -1.21 -8.68
C GLY A 119 -7.86 -2.64 -8.63
N GLU A 120 -7.18 -2.98 -7.55
CA GLU A 120 -6.47 -4.26 -7.45
C GLU A 120 -6.51 -4.84 -6.03
N VAL A 121 -6.44 -6.18 -5.96
CA VAL A 121 -6.20 -6.91 -4.72
C VAL A 121 -4.79 -7.50 -4.75
N VAL A 122 -3.88 -6.83 -4.06
CA VAL A 122 -2.48 -7.23 -3.93
C VAL A 122 -2.34 -8.29 -2.85
N VAL A 123 -1.73 -9.42 -3.22
CA VAL A 123 -1.48 -10.53 -2.31
C VAL A 123 -0.28 -10.22 -1.42
N LEU A 124 -0.53 -10.11 -0.11
CA LEU A 124 0.51 -9.89 0.89
C LEU A 124 1.28 -11.18 1.17
N LYS A 125 2.34 -11.42 0.41
CA LYS A 125 3.25 -12.54 0.66
C LYS A 125 4.21 -12.19 1.79
N LYS A 126 4.38 -13.13 2.73
CA LYS A 126 5.28 -12.95 3.88
C LYS A 126 6.72 -12.64 3.49
N ASN A 127 7.20 -13.18 2.38
CA ASN A 127 8.58 -12.94 1.93
C ASN A 127 8.77 -11.53 1.37
N ASP A 128 7.73 -10.94 0.79
CA ASP A 128 7.82 -9.64 0.12
C ASP A 128 7.79 -8.50 1.15
N ILE A 129 7.10 -8.68 2.27
CA ILE A 129 7.09 -7.68 3.36
C ILE A 129 8.28 -7.79 4.33
N LYS A 130 9.00 -8.92 4.36
CA LYS A 130 10.16 -9.09 5.26
C LYS A 130 11.24 -8.01 5.07
N PRO A 131 11.68 -7.68 3.84
CA PRO A 131 12.63 -6.59 3.62
C PRO A 131 12.11 -5.26 4.15
N LEU A 132 10.82 -4.95 3.95
CA LEU A 132 10.22 -3.70 4.43
C LEU A 132 10.22 -3.61 5.96
N VAL A 133 9.93 -4.73 6.65
CA VAL A 133 10.03 -4.81 8.11
C VAL A 133 11.47 -4.57 8.57
N ALA A 134 12.46 -5.11 7.85
CA ALA A 134 13.87 -4.91 8.19
C ALA A 134 14.28 -3.44 8.01
N ILE A 135 13.90 -2.82 6.90
CA ILE A 135 14.12 -1.39 6.62
C ILE A 135 13.51 -0.53 7.74
N GLN A 136 12.24 -0.78 8.10
CA GLN A 136 11.57 -0.02 9.15
C GLN A 136 12.30 -0.17 10.50
N LYS A 137 12.70 -1.38 10.88
CA LYS A 137 13.42 -1.60 12.14
C LYS A 137 14.76 -0.86 12.18
N ILE A 138 15.54 -0.92 11.10
CA ILE A 138 16.81 -0.20 10.99
C ILE A 138 16.56 1.31 11.08
N TYR A 139 15.50 1.82 10.46
CA TYR A 139 15.11 3.22 10.54
C TYR A 139 14.67 3.64 11.95
N GLU A 140 13.89 2.80 12.65
CA GLU A 140 13.44 3.05 14.02
C GLU A 140 14.59 3.02 15.03
N GLN A 141 15.57 2.15 14.80
CA GLN A 141 16.74 1.95 15.66
C GLN A 141 18.00 2.66 15.14
N SER A 142 17.87 3.59 14.20
CA SER A 142 19.03 4.15 13.48
C SER A 142 20.06 4.76 14.42
N GLU A 143 19.57 5.45 15.46
CA GLU A 143 20.38 6.12 16.47
C GLU A 143 21.21 5.13 17.30
N ASP A 144 20.70 3.92 17.55
CA ASP A 144 21.44 2.86 18.26
C ASP A 144 22.68 2.40 17.48
N TYR A 145 22.65 2.57 16.16
CA TYR A 145 23.75 2.24 15.24
C TYR A 145 24.58 3.46 14.84
N GLY A 146 24.30 4.65 15.40
CA GLY A 146 25.00 5.89 15.09
C GLY A 146 24.59 6.54 13.76
N PHE A 147 23.44 6.17 13.19
CA PHE A 147 22.87 6.80 12.00
C PHE A 147 21.72 7.74 12.35
N THR A 148 21.63 8.85 11.63
CA THR A 148 20.41 9.68 11.56
C THR A 148 19.34 9.00 10.71
N LYS A 149 18.09 9.37 10.92
CA LYS A 149 16.95 8.88 10.12
C LYS A 149 17.09 9.26 8.66
N GLU A 150 17.62 10.44 8.39
CA GLU A 150 17.88 10.98 7.06
C GLU A 150 18.96 10.16 6.33
N GLU A 151 20.05 9.76 7.02
CA GLU A 151 21.08 8.89 6.44
C GLU A 151 20.52 7.52 6.07
N VAL A 152 19.70 6.91 6.93
CA VAL A 152 19.04 5.64 6.60
C VAL A 152 18.10 5.79 5.40
N LYS A 153 17.31 6.87 5.36
CA LYS A 153 16.44 7.15 4.21
C LYS A 153 17.24 7.29 2.92
N GLN A 154 18.36 8.02 2.97
CA GLN A 154 19.20 8.22 1.79
C GLN A 154 19.83 6.90 1.34
N PHE A 155 20.32 6.09 2.27
CA PHE A 155 20.87 4.77 1.98
C PHE A 155 19.85 3.83 1.31
N VAL A 156 18.61 3.79 1.83
CA VAL A 156 17.51 3.00 1.23
C VAL A 156 17.18 3.48 -0.18
N LYS A 157 17.22 4.80 -0.43
CA LYS A 157 16.99 5.40 -1.75
C LYS A 157 18.11 5.05 -2.73
N ASP A 158 19.37 5.25 -2.33
CA ASP A 158 20.54 5.06 -3.20
C ASP A 158 20.69 3.60 -3.64
N LEU A 159 20.31 2.66 -2.78
CA LEU A 159 20.35 1.23 -3.06
C LEU A 159 19.05 0.67 -3.65
N GLY A 160 18.01 1.48 -3.84
CA GLY A 160 16.73 1.03 -4.39
C GLY A 160 15.97 0.03 -3.51
N LEU A 161 16.33 -0.15 -2.23
CA LEU A 161 15.84 -1.28 -1.41
C LEU A 161 14.32 -1.30 -1.22
N ALA A 162 13.69 -0.12 -1.17
CA ALA A 162 12.23 0.01 -1.13
C ALA A 162 11.61 -0.01 -2.53
N ALA A 163 12.28 0.61 -3.52
CA ALA A 163 11.76 0.74 -4.89
C ALA A 163 11.71 -0.60 -5.63
N ASP A 164 12.70 -1.48 -5.37
CA ASP A 164 12.82 -2.80 -5.99
C ASP A 164 12.05 -3.89 -5.22
N ASN A 165 11.33 -3.51 -4.15
CA ASN A 165 10.57 -4.46 -3.37
C ASN A 165 9.32 -4.91 -4.13
N LEU A 166 9.15 -6.22 -4.33
CA LEU A 166 8.04 -6.78 -5.11
C LEU A 166 6.64 -6.33 -4.64
N LEU A 167 6.41 -6.21 -3.33
CA LEU A 167 5.12 -5.73 -2.82
C LEU A 167 4.89 -4.26 -3.18
N ILE A 168 5.94 -3.44 -3.10
CA ILE A 168 5.88 -2.03 -3.50
C ILE A 168 5.64 -1.90 -5.00
N CYS A 169 6.37 -2.67 -5.82
CA CYS A 169 6.17 -2.71 -7.27
C CYS A 169 4.74 -3.10 -7.62
N GLU A 170 4.18 -4.13 -6.98
CA GLU A 170 2.80 -4.58 -7.22
C GLU A 170 1.75 -3.53 -6.80
N ILE A 171 1.96 -2.84 -5.67
CA ILE A 171 1.06 -1.74 -5.27
C ILE A 171 1.06 -0.63 -6.33
N LEU A 172 2.21 -0.37 -6.95
CA LEU A 172 2.40 0.73 -7.89
C LEU A 172 2.10 0.35 -9.34
N SER A 173 2.15 -0.93 -9.73
CA SER A 173 1.80 -1.38 -11.08
C SER A 173 0.35 -1.09 -11.42
N ALA A 174 0.10 -0.84 -12.71
CA ALA A 174 -1.26 -0.82 -13.21
C ALA A 174 -1.91 -2.22 -13.01
N PRO A 175 -3.20 -2.28 -12.65
CA PRO A 175 -3.91 -3.54 -12.55
C PRO A 175 -3.91 -4.28 -13.89
N VAL A 176 -3.78 -5.60 -13.85
CA VAL A 176 -3.76 -6.51 -15.01
C VAL A 176 -5.16 -6.94 -15.42
#